data_AF-A0A8T5HQN0-F1
#
_entry.id   AF-A0A8T5HQN0-F1
#
_cell.length_a   1.000
_cell.length_b   1.000
_cell.length_c   1.000
_cell.angle_alpha   90.00
_cell.angle_beta   90.00
_cell.angle_gamma   90.00
#
_symmetry.space_group_name_H-M   'P 1'
#
loop_
_entity.id
_entity.type
_entity.pdbx_description
1 polymer ?
#
loop_
_entity_poly.entity_id
_entity_poly.type
_entity_poly.pdbx_seq_one_letter_code
_entity_poly.pdbx_strand_id
1 'polypeptide(L)'
;MIAQWIAVAVLIFLGFAYLKLEHHGNKIRIAIILIVGAILYFSIIGHFNTQEIDITSPRGIVNSVYLYFGWIGSTASSLWDIGVDTTHMVGNAIKINDTEETKKTR
;
A
#
# COMPACT_ATOMS: atom_id res chain seq x y z
N MET A 1 -6.18 21.55 3.38
CA MET A 1 -7.59 21.20 3.16
C MET A 1 -8.02 21.34 1.69
N ILE A 2 -8.29 22.53 1.14
CA ILE A 2 -8.80 22.66 -0.26
C ILE A 2 -7.83 22.12 -1.32
N ALA A 3 -6.53 22.38 -1.20
CA ALA A 3 -5.52 21.88 -2.14
C ALA A 3 -5.42 20.33 -2.14
N GLN A 4 -5.66 19.68 -0.99
CA GLN A 4 -5.69 18.21 -0.90
C GLN A 4 -6.90 17.65 -1.64
N TRP A 5 -8.08 18.24 -1.48
CA TRP A 5 -9.28 17.83 -2.22
C TRP A 5 -9.14 18.01 -3.73
N ILE A 6 -8.46 19.07 -4.17
CA ILE A 6 -8.15 19.30 -5.59
C ILE A 6 -7.19 18.22 -6.11
N ALA A 7 -6.14 17.90 -5.36
CA ALA A 7 -5.19 16.84 -5.74
C ALA A 7 -5.89 15.47 -5.87
N VAL A 8 -6.81 15.14 -4.96
CA VAL A 8 -7.62 13.90 -5.03
C VAL A 8 -8.50 13.89 -6.25
N ALA A 9 -9.21 14.99 -6.52
CA ALA A 9 -10.10 15.08 -7.66
C ALA A 9 -9.34 14.86 -8.98
N VAL A 10 -8.15 15.43 -9.11
CA VAL A 10 -7.28 15.26 -10.29
C VAL A 10 -6.82 13.81 -10.44
N LEU A 11 -6.41 13.16 -9.34
CA LEU A 11 -5.93 11.77 -9.34
C LEU A 11 -7.04 10.78 -9.71
N ILE A 12 -8.25 10.99 -9.16
CA ILE A 12 -9.44 10.20 -9.50
C ILE A 12 -9.81 10.41 -10.98
N PHE A 13 -9.78 11.66 -11.46
CA PHE A 13 -10.14 11.96 -12.85
C PHE A 13 -9.16 11.35 -13.85
N LEU A 14 -7.85 11.39 -13.54
CA LEU A 14 -6.81 10.69 -14.32
C LEU A 14 -7.02 9.17 -14.30
N GLY A 15 -7.35 8.59 -13.14
CA GLY A 15 -7.68 7.17 -13.02
C GLY A 15 -8.89 6.76 -13.87
N PHE A 16 -9.95 7.57 -13.85
CA PHE A 16 -11.15 7.35 -14.68
C PHE A 16 -10.88 7.55 -16.18
N ALA A 17 -10.10 8.57 -16.56
CA ALA A 17 -9.70 8.80 -17.95
C ALA A 17 -8.87 7.63 -18.48
N TYR A 18 -7.97 7.08 -17.66
CA TYR A 18 -7.17 5.91 -17.99
C TYR A 18 -8.03 4.63 -18.12
N LEU A 19 -8.98 4.41 -17.20
CA LEU A 19 -9.96 3.31 -17.28
C LEU A 19 -10.80 3.33 -18.55
N LYS A 20 -11.14 4.52 -19.06
CA LYS A 20 -11.94 4.67 -20.27
C LYS A 20 -11.18 4.27 -21.55
N LEU A 21 -9.84 4.25 -21.51
CA LEU A 21 -8.99 3.95 -22.67
C LEU A 21 -8.73 2.44 -22.87
N GLU A 22 -8.88 1.59 -21.86
CA GLU A 22 -8.60 0.14 -21.98
C GLU A 22 -9.88 -0.71 -21.89
N HIS A 23 -10.40 -1.18 -23.03
CA HIS A 23 -11.74 -1.78 -23.09
C HIS A 23 -11.83 -3.27 -22.75
N HIS A 24 -10.77 -4.07 -22.93
CA HIS A 24 -10.86 -5.53 -22.73
C HIS A 24 -9.60 -6.12 -22.05
N GLY A 25 -9.77 -6.69 -20.85
CA GLY A 25 -8.74 -7.44 -20.10
C GLY A 25 -8.09 -6.71 -18.92
N ASN A 26 -7.82 -5.40 -19.03
CA ASN A 26 -7.06 -4.65 -18.02
C ASN A 26 -7.89 -4.05 -16.87
N LYS A 27 -9.22 -4.21 -16.86
CA LYS A 27 -10.09 -3.60 -15.82
C LYS A 27 -9.76 -4.07 -14.40
N ILE A 28 -9.40 -5.35 -14.22
CA ILE A 28 -8.96 -5.89 -12.93
C ILE A 28 -7.60 -5.33 -12.53
N ARG A 29 -6.65 -5.24 -13.48
CA ARG A 29 -5.32 -4.68 -13.23
C ARG A 29 -5.40 -3.21 -12.82
N ILE A 30 -6.25 -2.42 -13.50
CA ILE A 30 -6.47 -1.02 -13.16
C ILE A 30 -7.24 -0.89 -11.83
N ALA A 31 -8.23 -1.74 -11.56
CA ALA A 31 -8.91 -1.77 -10.27
C ALA A 31 -7.94 -2.05 -9.12
N ILE A 32 -7.02 -3.01 -9.29
CA ILE A 32 -5.95 -3.30 -8.32
C ILE A 32 -5.04 -2.07 -8.14
N ILE A 33 -4.61 -1.43 -9.24
CA ILE A 33 -3.77 -0.23 -9.16
C ILE A 33 -4.50 0.93 -8.46
N LEU A 34 -5.79 1.13 -8.72
CA LEU A 34 -6.60 2.14 -8.05
C LEU A 34 -6.76 1.85 -6.56
N ILE A 35 -7.01 0.60 -6.19
CA ILE A 35 -7.12 0.17 -4.78
C ILE A 35 -5.79 0.37 -4.07
N VAL A 36 -4.67 -0.07 -4.66
CA VAL A 36 -3.33 0.11 -4.12
C VAL A 36 -2.99 1.60 -3.99
N GLY A 37 -3.28 2.40 -5.02
CA GLY A 37 -3.09 3.84 -5.01
C GLY A 37 -3.91 4.54 -3.93
N ALA A 38 -5.16 4.14 -3.73
CA ALA A 38 -6.02 4.68 -2.67
C ALA A 38 -5.48 4.32 -1.28
N ILE A 39 -5.06 3.08 -1.06
CA ILE A 39 -4.45 2.64 0.21
C ILE A 39 -3.19 3.46 0.51
N LEU A 40 -2.31 3.64 -0.48
CA LEU A 40 -1.10 4.46 -0.32
C LEU A 40 -1.45 5.92 -0.01
N TYR A 41 -2.43 6.50 -0.71
CA TYR A 41 -2.87 7.87 -0.48
C TYR A 41 -3.38 8.09 0.96
N PHE A 42 -4.26 7.20 1.43
CA PHE A 42 -4.79 7.26 2.80
C PHE A 42 -3.70 6.99 3.85
N SER A 43 -2.77 6.09 3.58
CA SER A 43 -1.63 5.81 4.46
C SER A 43 -0.74 7.04 4.63
N ILE A 44 -0.41 7.75 3.54
CA ILE A 44 0.40 8.96 3.57
C ILE A 44 -0.33 10.04 4.37
N ILE A 45 -1.59 10.34 4.03
CA ILE A 45 -2.34 11.40 4.74
C ILE A 45 -2.46 11.09 6.23
N GLY A 46 -2.78 9.85 6.59
CA GLY A 46 -2.89 9.46 7.99
C GLY A 46 -1.61 9.74 8.77
N HIS A 47 -0.44 9.45 8.19
CA HIS A 47 0.86 9.66 8.81
C HIS A 47 1.27 11.15 8.86
N PHE A 48 1.02 11.90 7.78
CA PHE A 48 1.44 13.30 7.67
C PHE A 48 0.49 14.29 8.36
N ASN A 49 -0.81 13.98 8.50
CA ASN A 49 -1.74 14.86 9.24
C ASN A 49 -1.46 14.89 10.75
N THR A 50 -0.82 13.87 11.31
CA THR A 50 -0.47 13.82 12.74
C THR A 50 0.73 14.68 13.09
N GLN A 51 1.48 15.20 12.12
CA GLN A 51 2.67 16.02 12.38
C GLN A 51 2.51 17.40 11.74
N GLU A 52 2.45 18.44 12.56
CA GLU A 52 2.48 19.83 12.09
C GLU A 52 3.89 20.14 11.55
N ILE A 53 4.11 19.89 10.26
CA ILE A 53 5.37 20.20 9.60
C ILE A 53 5.26 21.54 8.89
N ASP A 54 6.02 22.52 9.38
CA ASP A 54 6.12 23.83 8.73
C ASP A 54 7.07 23.78 7.51
N ILE A 55 6.50 23.49 6.34
CA ILE A 55 7.19 23.47 5.04
C ILE A 55 7.64 24.84 4.52
N THR A 56 7.36 25.94 5.23
CA THR A 56 7.83 27.28 4.83
C THR A 56 9.28 27.54 5.27
N SER A 57 9.80 26.75 6.20
CA SER A 57 11.18 26.85 6.66
C SER A 57 12.08 25.77 6.02
N PRO A 58 13.36 26.07 5.72
CA PRO A 58 14.31 25.06 5.26
C PRO A 58 14.46 23.88 6.22
N ARG A 59 14.30 24.12 7.53
CA ARG A 59 14.32 23.07 8.56
C ARG A 59 13.11 22.14 8.43
N GLY A 60 11.93 22.67 8.16
CA GLY A 60 10.74 21.84 7.99
C GLY A 60 10.72 21.05 6.69
N ILE A 61 11.35 21.55 5.62
CA ILE A 61 11.59 20.77 4.39
C ILE A 61 12.45 19.54 4.70
N VAL A 62 13.58 19.74 5.39
CA VAL A 62 14.47 18.63 5.79
C VAL A 62 13.74 17.65 6.69
N ASN A 63 12.97 18.14 7.68
CA ASN A 63 12.18 17.28 8.57
C ASN A 63 11.12 16.47 7.80
N SER A 64 10.45 17.07 6.81
CA SER A 64 9.48 16.39 5.94
C SER A 64 10.11 15.23 5.17
N VAL A 65 11.34 15.44 4.68
CA VAL A 65 12.10 14.41 3.95
C VAL A 65 12.45 13.25 4.88
N TYR A 66 12.94 13.52 6.09
CA TYR A 66 13.22 12.48 7.08
C TYR A 66 11.98 11.68 7.46
N LEU A 67 10.85 12.35 7.64
CA LEU A 67 9.57 11.69 7.93
C LEU A 67 9.10 10.81 6.79
N TYR A 68 9.24 11.26 5.55
CA TYR A 68 8.93 10.45 4.37
C TYR A 68 9.79 9.19 4.27
N PHE A 69 11.10 9.31 4.45
CA PHE A 69 12.00 8.14 4.44
C PHE A 69 11.76 7.21 5.63
N GLY A 70 11.45 7.75 6.82
CA GLY A 70 11.07 6.96 7.99
C GLY A 70 9.76 6.19 7.78
N TRP A 71 8.78 6.81 7.15
CA TRP A 71 7.53 6.16 6.77
C TRP A 71 7.75 5.03 5.74
N ILE A 72 8.58 5.27 4.71
CA ILE A 72 8.92 4.22 3.73
C ILE A 72 9.60 3.04 4.42
N GLY A 73 10.61 3.31 5.25
CA GLY A 73 11.38 2.27 5.92
C GLY A 73 10.52 1.41 6.85
N SER A 74 9.67 2.05 7.67
CA SER A 74 8.73 1.34 8.55
C SER A 74 7.71 0.52 7.76
N THR A 75 7.12 1.09 6.70
CA THR A 75 6.16 0.39 5.84
C THR A 75 6.80 -0.81 5.13
N ALA A 76 8.03 -0.67 4.63
CA ALA A 76 8.76 -1.75 3.98
C ALA A 76 9.07 -2.91 4.96
N SER A 77 9.48 -2.59 6.20
CA SER A 77 9.68 -3.59 7.25
C SER A 77 8.39 -4.34 7.55
N SER A 78 7.28 -3.63 7.75
CA SER A 78 5.99 -4.27 8.04
C SER A 78 5.50 -5.15 6.88
N LEU A 79 5.70 -4.72 5.64
CA LEU A 79 5.38 -5.53 4.45
C LEU A 79 6.24 -6.81 4.38
N TRP A 80 7.53 -6.70 4.71
CA TRP A 80 8.42 -7.85 4.78
C TRP A 80 7.95 -8.86 5.84
N ASP A 81 7.63 -8.38 7.04
CA ASP A 81 7.16 -9.21 8.15
C ASP A 81 5.85 -9.92 7.78
N ILE A 82 4.88 -9.21 7.18
CA ILE A 82 3.63 -9.80 6.68
C ILE A 82 3.90 -10.88 5.63
N GLY A 83 4.86 -10.65 4.73
CA GLY A 83 5.24 -11.62 3.70
C GLY A 83 5.84 -12.89 4.29
N VAL A 84 6.72 -12.75 5.28
CA VAL A 84 7.30 -13.86 6.04
C VAL A 84 6.21 -14.64 6.75
N ASP A 85 5.34 -13.97 7.51
CA ASP A 85 4.25 -14.60 8.25
C ASP A 85 3.29 -15.36 7.34
N THR A 86 2.93 -14.77 6.20
CA THR A 86 2.06 -15.41 5.19
C THR A 86 2.72 -16.68 4.63
N THR A 87 4.02 -16.61 4.31
CA THR A 87 4.77 -17.75 3.77
C THR A 87 4.88 -18.87 4.80
N HIS A 88 5.13 -18.55 6.07
CA HIS A 88 5.17 -19.52 7.16
C HIS A 88 3.79 -20.13 7.43
N MET A 89 2.72 -19.34 7.37
CA MET A 89 1.35 -19.82 7.57
C MET A 89 0.95 -20.82 6.48
N VAL A 90 1.18 -20.47 5.21
CA VAL A 90 0.90 -21.37 4.08
C VAL A 90 1.79 -22.61 4.13
N GLY A 91 3.08 -22.45 4.41
CA GLY A 91 4.02 -23.56 4.56
C GLY A 91 3.66 -24.53 5.68
N ASN A 92 3.22 -24.01 6.83
CA ASN A 92 2.73 -24.83 7.94
C ASN A 92 1.42 -25.54 7.59
N ALA A 93 0.50 -24.88 6.89
CA ALA A 93 -0.76 -25.49 6.46
C ALA A 93 -0.53 -26.67 5.50
N ILE A 94 0.41 -26.55 4.55
CA ILE A 94 0.79 -27.63 3.62
C ILE A 94 1.40 -28.81 4.39
N LYS A 95 2.33 -28.51 5.31
CA LYS A 95 3.02 -29.56 6.10
C LYS A 95 2.06 -30.34 6.99
N ILE A 96 1.04 -29.70 7.56
CA ILE A 96 0.00 -30.37 8.35
C ILE A 96 -0.83 -31.30 7.45
N ASN A 97 -1.21 -30.85 6.26
CA ASN A 97 -1.99 -31.66 5.31
C ASN A 97 -1.24 -32.93 4.87
N ASP A 98 0.04 -32.82 4.51
CA ASP A 98 0.87 -33.98 4.11
C ASP A 98 1.03 -35.00 5.25
N THR A 99 1.09 -34.51 6.50
CA THR A 99 1.23 -35.38 7.68
C THR A 99 -0.05 -36.18 7.95
N GLU A 100 -1.24 -35.62 7.63
CA GLU A 100 -2.52 -36.33 7.77
C GLU A 100 -2.78 -37.34 6.66
N GLU A 101 -2.40 -37.05 5.40
CA GLU A 101 -2.53 -38.00 4.29
C GLU A 101 -1.61 -39.22 4.46
N THR A 102 -0.38 -39.01 4.94
CA THR A 102 0.57 -40.10 5.22
C THR A 102 0.10 -41.00 6.37
N LYS A 103 -0.69 -40.47 7.31
CA LYS A 103 -1.28 -41.23 8.43
C LYS A 103 -2.51 -42.04 8.02
N LYS A 104 -3.22 -41.66 6.96
CA LYS A 104 -4.39 -42.39 6.43
C LYS A 104 -4.03 -43.55 5.50
N THR A 105 -2.83 -43.54 4.94
CA THR A 105 -2.34 -44.56 3.99
C THR A 105 -1.51 -45.67 4.64
N ARG A 106 -1.35 -45.64 5.97
CA ARG A 106 -0.70 -46.67 6.80
C ARG A 106 -1.71 -47.31 7.74
#